data_AF-A0A2N2Q085-F1
#
_entry.id   AF-A0A2N2Q085-F1
#
_cell.length_a   1.000
_cell.length_b   1.000
_cell.length_c   1.000
_cell.angle_alpha   90.00
_cell.angle_beta   90.00
_cell.angle_gamma   90.00
#
_symmetry.space_group_name_H-M   'P 1'
#
loop_
_entity.id
_entity.type
_entity.pdbx_description
1 polymer ?
#
loop_
_entity_poly.entity_id
_entity_poly.type
_entity_poly.pdbx_seq_one_letter_code
_entity_poly.pdbx_strand_id
1 'polypeptide(L)'
;MAAFAGRLASGRLFGRTTSGAAVVQLPVFTRVAAYQSPDGQIELDAVAEGATPWLVEVKWRNRPVSRADIAAFADKARTVAGRLQLAGAPTLWVVSGGGFKPSALSYAADAGILVRGAQDVQELAELLGVRFGK
;
A
#
# COMPACT_ATOMS: atom_id res chain seq x y z
N MET A 1 -8.90 -8.42 -16.46
CA MET A 1 -8.24 -7.32 -15.73
C MET A 1 -6.76 -7.66 -15.62
N ALA A 2 -5.85 -6.79 -16.03
CA ALA A 2 -4.41 -7.05 -15.88
C ALA A 2 -4.04 -6.94 -14.39
N ALA A 3 -3.28 -7.90 -13.86
CA ALA A 3 -2.83 -7.92 -12.47
C ALA A 3 -1.35 -8.25 -12.40
N PHE A 4 -0.70 -7.87 -11.30
CA PHE A 4 0.70 -8.18 -11.10
C PHE A 4 0.95 -9.67 -10.87
N ALA A 5 0.04 -10.39 -10.20
CA ALA A 5 -0.04 -11.85 -10.13
C ALA A 5 1.33 -12.58 -10.15
N GLY A 6 2.22 -12.30 -9.20
CA GLY A 6 3.51 -13.00 -9.12
C GLY A 6 4.65 -12.39 -9.96
N ARG A 7 4.42 -11.27 -10.65
CA ARG A 7 5.45 -10.61 -11.46
C ARG A 7 6.56 -10.01 -10.62
N LEU A 8 7.73 -9.89 -11.23
CA LEU A 8 8.86 -9.21 -10.65
C LEU A 8 8.72 -7.69 -10.82
N ALA A 9 9.03 -6.94 -9.77
CA ALA A 9 9.13 -5.50 -9.79
C ALA A 9 10.41 -5.05 -9.10
N SER A 10 10.89 -3.85 -9.39
CA SER A 10 12.09 -3.33 -8.72
C SER A 10 11.88 -3.24 -7.21
N GLY A 11 12.85 -3.72 -6.43
CA GLY A 11 12.82 -3.63 -4.96
C GLY A 11 12.76 -2.20 -4.44
N ARG A 12 13.17 -1.20 -5.24
CA ARG A 12 13.02 0.23 -4.90
C ARG A 12 11.56 0.62 -4.66
N LEU A 13 10.65 0.04 -5.43
CA LEU A 13 9.20 0.22 -5.32
C LEU A 13 8.65 -0.45 -4.05
N PHE A 14 9.47 -1.14 -3.26
CA PHE A 14 9.12 -1.77 -1.98
C PHE A 14 10.10 -1.42 -0.85
N GLY A 15 10.85 -0.31 -0.99
CA GLY A 15 11.71 0.23 0.08
C GLY A 15 13.01 -0.54 0.29
N ARG A 16 13.36 -1.45 -0.64
CA ARG A 16 14.59 -2.24 -0.60
C ARG A 16 15.67 -1.50 -1.39
N THR A 17 16.36 -0.58 -0.72
CA THR A 17 17.38 0.28 -1.35
C THR A 17 18.83 -0.14 -1.04
N THR A 18 19.05 -1.08 -0.13
CA THR A 18 20.38 -1.58 0.23
C THR A 18 20.54 -3.08 -0.06
N SER A 19 21.55 -3.39 -0.88
CA SER A 19 22.19 -4.69 -1.18
C SER A 19 21.34 -5.96 -1.02
N GLY A 20 20.89 -6.53 -2.14
CA GLY A 20 20.57 -7.96 -2.24
C GLY A 20 19.27 -8.34 -2.95
N ALA A 21 18.27 -7.47 -3.01
CA ALA A 21 17.01 -7.76 -3.68
C ALA A 21 16.63 -6.65 -4.68
N ALA A 22 17.36 -6.60 -5.80
CA ALA A 22 17.06 -5.69 -6.91
C ALA A 22 15.63 -5.89 -7.46
N VAL A 23 15.09 -7.10 -7.30
CA VAL A 23 13.74 -7.49 -7.70
C VAL A 23 12.98 -8.09 -6.51
N VAL A 24 11.69 -7.78 -6.46
CA VAL A 24 10.72 -8.35 -5.52
C VAL A 24 9.65 -9.05 -6.33
N GLN A 25 9.32 -10.28 -5.95
CA GLN A 25 8.15 -10.96 -6.48
C GLN A 25 6.90 -10.38 -5.83
N LEU A 26 5.99 -9.85 -6.64
CA LEU A 26 4.73 -9.30 -6.17
C LEU A 26 3.78 -10.43 -5.73
N PRO A 27 2.98 -10.21 -4.68
CA PRO A 27 2.04 -11.23 -4.22
C PRO A 27 1.00 -11.57 -5.29
N VAL A 28 0.49 -12.79 -5.21
CA VAL A 28 -0.72 -13.21 -5.90
C VAL A 28 -1.87 -13.04 -4.92
N PHE A 29 -2.83 -12.17 -5.27
CA PHE A 29 -4.03 -11.96 -4.47
C PHE A 29 -5.18 -12.81 -5.02
N THR A 30 -5.95 -13.41 -4.11
CA THR A 30 -7.18 -14.16 -4.43
C THR A 30 -8.38 -13.23 -4.57
N ARG A 31 -8.37 -12.11 -3.83
CA ARG A 31 -9.42 -11.09 -3.86
C ARG A 31 -8.82 -9.72 -3.57
N VAL A 32 -9.32 -8.70 -4.27
CA VAL A 32 -9.04 -7.29 -3.98
C VAL A 32 -10.35 -6.54 -4.01
N ALA A 33 -10.69 -5.86 -2.92
CA ALA A 33 -11.90 -5.07 -2.82
C ALA A 33 -11.72 -3.90 -1.85
N ALA A 34 -12.46 -2.81 -2.04
CA ALA A 34 -12.63 -1.81 -1.00
C ALA A 34 -13.30 -2.45 0.23
N TYR A 35 -12.99 -1.94 1.42
CA TYR A 35 -13.59 -2.41 2.66
C TYR A 35 -14.31 -1.26 3.36
N GLN A 36 -15.50 -1.57 3.83
CA GLN A 36 -16.25 -0.74 4.77
C GLN A 36 -16.71 -1.65 5.90
N SER A 37 -16.55 -1.20 7.15
CA SER A 37 -17.06 -1.93 8.30
C SER A 37 -18.59 -1.93 8.33
N PRO A 38 -19.23 -2.90 9.00
CA PRO A 38 -20.70 -2.98 9.06
C PRO A 38 -21.38 -1.73 9.63
N ASP A 39 -20.69 -1.00 10.52
CA ASP A 39 -21.14 0.26 11.13
C ASP A 39 -20.78 1.51 10.30
N GLY A 40 -20.14 1.34 9.15
CA GLY A 40 -19.68 2.41 8.27
C GLY A 40 -18.56 3.29 8.84
N GLN A 41 -18.02 2.99 10.02
CA GLN A 41 -17.06 3.86 10.70
C GLN A 41 -15.62 3.72 10.16
N ILE A 42 -15.30 2.59 9.55
CA ILE A 42 -13.96 2.27 9.06
C ILE A 42 -14.04 1.93 7.58
N GLU A 43 -13.28 2.69 6.79
CA GLU A 43 -13.13 2.47 5.35
C GLU A 43 -11.66 2.30 4.99
N LEU A 44 -11.37 1.33 4.12
CA LEU A 44 -10.08 1.17 3.46
C LEU A 44 -10.30 1.14 1.95
N ASP A 45 -9.41 1.82 1.22
CA ASP A 45 -9.49 1.91 -0.24
C ASP A 45 -9.29 0.54 -0.90
N ALA A 46 -8.46 -0.32 -0.32
CA ALA A 46 -8.40 -1.73 -0.69
C ALA A 46 -7.94 -2.66 0.44
N VAL A 47 -8.52 -3.84 0.44
CA VAL A 47 -8.06 -5.05 1.13
C VAL A 47 -7.76 -6.08 0.07
N ALA A 48 -6.51 -6.54 0.02
CA ALA A 48 -6.06 -7.59 -0.87
C ALA A 48 -5.80 -8.86 -0.06
N GLU A 49 -6.57 -9.89 -0.31
CA GLU A 49 -6.47 -11.20 0.33
C GLU A 49 -5.50 -12.10 -0.45
N GLY A 50 -4.75 -12.94 0.26
CA GLY A 50 -3.78 -13.87 -0.30
C GLY A 50 -2.88 -14.44 0.80
N ALA A 51 -1.83 -15.16 0.42
CA ALA A 51 -0.86 -15.70 1.40
C ALA A 51 -0.18 -14.60 2.24
N THR A 52 0.01 -13.42 1.64
CA THR A 52 0.43 -12.20 2.35
C THR A 52 -0.58 -11.10 2.06
N PRO A 53 -1.51 -10.82 2.99
CA PRO A 53 -2.58 -9.86 2.76
C PRO A 53 -2.06 -8.42 2.78
N TRP A 54 -2.70 -7.53 2.02
CA TRP A 54 -2.35 -6.10 1.99
C TRP A 54 -3.54 -5.24 2.36
N LEU A 55 -3.30 -4.21 3.17
CA LEU A 55 -4.27 -3.17 3.50
C LEU A 55 -3.75 -1.86 2.93
N VAL A 56 -4.60 -1.16 2.18
CA VAL A 56 -4.19 -0.02 1.36
C VAL A 56 -5.04 1.21 1.65
N GLU A 57 -4.38 2.36 1.74
CA GLU A 57 -5.01 3.68 1.79
C GLU A 57 -4.40 4.58 0.70
N VAL A 58 -5.26 5.28 -0.04
CA VAL A 58 -4.92 6.22 -1.11
C VAL A 58 -5.33 7.63 -0.67
N LYS A 59 -4.34 8.52 -0.55
CA LYS A 59 -4.53 9.94 -0.26
C LYS A 59 -4.22 10.78 -1.50
N TRP A 60 -5.19 10.85 -2.42
CA TRP A 60 -5.05 11.65 -3.64
C TRP A 60 -5.50 13.10 -3.46
N ARG A 61 -4.69 13.87 -2.72
CA ARG A 61 -4.95 15.27 -2.36
C ARG A 61 -3.71 16.13 -2.57
N ASN A 62 -3.88 17.45 -2.73
CA ASN A 62 -2.77 18.39 -2.97
C ASN A 62 -1.83 18.53 -1.75
N ARG A 63 -2.28 18.22 -0.53
CA ARG A 63 -1.46 18.33 0.68
C ARG A 63 -0.67 17.03 0.96
N PRO A 64 0.61 17.12 1.33
CA PRO A 64 1.39 15.96 1.75
C PRO A 64 0.77 15.20 2.92
N VAL A 65 0.95 13.89 2.95
CA VAL A 65 0.56 13.01 4.06
C VAL A 65 1.48 13.27 5.26
N SER A 66 0.89 13.44 6.44
CA SER A 66 1.59 13.70 7.70
C SER A 66 1.80 12.42 8.51
N ARG A 67 2.66 12.48 9.54
CA ARG A 67 2.82 11.40 10.52
C ARG A 67 1.48 10.96 11.13
N ALA A 68 0.63 11.92 11.48
CA ALA A 68 -0.67 11.64 12.09
C ALA A 68 -1.60 10.89 11.12
N ASP A 69 -1.55 11.21 9.81
CA ASP A 69 -2.32 10.47 8.81
C ASP A 69 -1.85 8.99 8.73
N ILE A 70 -0.53 8.74 8.74
CA ILE A 70 0.02 7.36 8.70
C ILE A 70 -0.32 6.58 9.97
N ALA A 71 -0.20 7.22 11.14
CA ALA A 71 -0.55 6.60 12.42
C ALA A 71 -2.04 6.22 12.48
N ALA A 72 -2.93 7.13 12.07
CA ALA A 72 -4.36 6.87 12.01
C ALA A 72 -4.70 5.71 11.06
N PHE A 73 -4.01 5.62 9.91
CA PHE A 73 -4.14 4.48 9.02
C PHE A 73 -3.65 3.17 9.65
N ALA A 74 -2.50 3.18 10.34
CA ALA A 74 -1.98 1.99 11.01
C ALA A 74 -2.95 1.47 12.09
N ASP A 75 -3.54 2.37 12.88
CA ASP A 75 -4.54 2.04 13.90
C ASP A 75 -5.78 1.40 13.26
N LYS A 76 -6.30 2.05 12.21
CA LYS A 76 -7.42 1.57 11.40
C LYS A 76 -7.14 0.16 10.85
N ALA A 77 -5.97 -0.02 10.25
CA ALA A 77 -5.55 -1.29 9.66
C ALA A 77 -5.46 -2.42 10.69
N ARG A 78 -4.98 -2.14 11.92
CA ARG A 78 -4.98 -3.12 13.02
C ARG A 78 -6.41 -3.53 13.40
N THR A 79 -7.34 -2.59 13.47
CA THR A 79 -8.76 -2.90 13.74
C THR A 79 -9.36 -3.78 12.64
N VAL A 80 -9.09 -3.47 11.37
CA VAL A 80 -9.58 -4.27 10.23
C VAL A 80 -8.97 -5.67 10.24
N ALA A 81 -7.66 -5.79 10.47
CA ALA A 81 -6.97 -7.09 10.53
C ALA A 81 -7.56 -7.99 11.61
N GLY A 82 -7.89 -7.44 12.79
CA GLY A 82 -8.55 -8.18 13.87
C GLY A 82 -9.99 -8.62 13.54
N ARG A 83 -10.66 -7.96 12.60
CA ARG A 83 -12.03 -8.30 12.16
C ARG A 83 -12.05 -9.32 11.01
N LEU A 84 -11.10 -9.25 10.08
CA LEU A 84 -11.15 -9.97 8.80
C LEU A 84 -10.53 -11.38 8.81
N GLN A 85 -10.02 -11.88 9.94
CA GLN A 85 -9.35 -13.21 10.03
C GLN A 85 -8.39 -13.47 8.86
N LEU A 86 -7.55 -12.47 8.54
CA LEU A 86 -6.64 -12.54 7.42
C LEU A 86 -5.62 -13.69 7.62
N ALA A 87 -5.16 -14.30 6.52
CA ALA A 87 -4.25 -15.45 6.55
C ALA A 87 -2.88 -15.20 7.22
N GLY A 88 -2.54 -13.94 7.51
CA GLY A 88 -1.31 -13.56 8.20
C GLY A 88 -1.27 -12.06 8.51
N ALA A 89 -0.15 -11.60 9.06
CA ALA A 89 0.09 -10.19 9.31
C ALA A 89 0.09 -9.39 7.99
N PRO A 90 -0.76 -8.36 7.85
CA PRO A 90 -0.89 -7.64 6.59
C PRO A 90 0.29 -6.71 6.34
N THR A 91 0.67 -6.58 5.07
CA THR A 91 1.49 -5.46 4.60
C THR A 91 0.63 -4.21 4.52
N LEU A 92 1.09 -3.12 5.12
CA LEU A 92 0.40 -1.83 5.09
C LEU A 92 1.00 -0.95 3.99
N TRP A 93 0.16 -0.36 3.16
CA TRP A 93 0.61 0.49 2.05
C TRP A 93 -0.20 1.78 1.95
N VAL A 94 0.50 2.92 2.00
CA VAL A 94 -0.10 4.23 1.75
C VAL A 94 0.39 4.79 0.43
N VAL A 95 -0.54 5.22 -0.41
CA VAL A 95 -0.28 5.92 -1.67
C VAL A 95 -0.67 7.38 -1.52
N SER A 96 0.17 8.32 -1.99
CA SER A 96 -0.13 9.74 -1.94
C SER A 96 0.12 10.43 -3.27
N GLY A 97 -0.86 11.23 -3.71
CA GLY A 97 -0.70 12.13 -4.86
C GLY A 97 0.15 13.37 -4.52
N GLY A 98 -0.01 13.92 -3.32
CA GLY A 98 0.71 15.11 -2.84
C GLY A 98 2.02 14.82 -2.10
N GLY A 99 2.51 13.56 -2.14
CA GLY A 99 3.71 13.14 -1.44
C GLY A 99 3.56 13.02 0.09
N PHE A 100 4.68 12.98 0.80
CA PHE A 100 4.77 12.72 2.24
C PHE A 100 5.67 13.74 2.93
N LYS A 101 5.32 14.14 4.16
CA LYS A 101 6.22 14.92 5.02
C LYS A 101 7.39 14.03 5.49
N PRO A 102 8.58 14.59 5.77
CA PRO A 102 9.71 13.81 6.28
C PRO A 102 9.40 13.00 7.55
N SER A 103 8.63 13.59 8.47
CA SER A 103 8.18 12.89 9.69
C SER A 103 7.22 11.73 9.43
N ALA A 104 6.47 11.77 8.32
CA ALA A 104 5.63 10.66 7.89
C ALA A 104 6.47 9.51 7.32
N LEU A 105 7.51 9.84 6.54
CA LEU A 105 8.44 8.86 5.99
C LEU A 105 9.23 8.15 7.09
N SER A 106 9.76 8.91 8.07
CA SER A 106 10.47 8.33 9.22
C SER A 106 9.56 7.37 9.99
N TYR A 107 8.35 7.81 10.34
CA TYR A 107 7.41 6.98 11.07
C TYR A 107 7.00 5.73 10.28
N ALA A 108 6.76 5.86 8.97
CA ALA A 108 6.42 4.72 8.13
C ALA A 108 7.56 3.70 8.04
N ALA A 109 8.82 4.16 7.92
CA ALA A 109 9.98 3.29 7.92
C ALA A 109 10.11 2.52 9.25
N ASP A 110 9.99 3.22 10.38
CA ASP A 110 10.06 2.61 11.72
C ASP A 110 8.94 1.59 11.95
N ALA A 111 7.75 1.86 11.41
CA ALA A 111 6.56 1.01 11.54
C ALA A 111 6.46 -0.08 10.46
N GLY A 112 7.40 -0.16 9.50
CA GLY A 112 7.35 -1.12 8.40
C GLY A 112 6.20 -0.90 7.40
N ILE A 113 5.72 0.35 7.27
CA ILE A 113 4.63 0.74 6.38
C ILE A 113 5.20 1.18 5.03
N LEU A 114 4.72 0.58 3.95
CA LEU A 114 5.10 1.01 2.60
C LEU A 114 4.44 2.35 2.26
N VAL A 115 5.20 3.24 1.63
CA VAL A 115 4.71 4.57 1.20
C VAL A 115 5.12 4.85 -0.24
N ARG A 116 4.18 5.22 -1.12
CA ARG A 116 4.48 5.51 -2.54
C ARG A 116 3.83 6.77 -3.05
N GLY A 117 4.59 7.51 -3.86
CA GLY A 117 4.12 8.69 -4.56
C GLY A 117 3.46 8.35 -5.90
N ALA A 118 2.89 9.36 -6.55
CA ALA A 118 2.25 9.21 -7.86
C ALA A 118 3.19 8.60 -8.93
N GLN A 119 4.46 9.01 -8.94
CA GLN A 119 5.44 8.51 -9.91
C GLN A 119 5.72 7.01 -9.73
N ASP A 120 5.83 6.53 -8.50
CA ASP A 120 6.06 5.11 -8.23
C ASP A 120 4.86 4.25 -8.68
N VAL A 121 3.65 4.78 -8.49
CA VAL A 121 2.40 4.12 -8.92
C VAL A 121 2.31 4.07 -10.44
N GLN A 122 2.74 5.13 -11.12
CA GLN A 122 2.85 5.14 -12.58
C GLN A 122 3.86 4.08 -13.07
N GLU A 123 5.03 3.95 -12.44
CA GLU A 123 6.00 2.91 -12.78
C GLU A 123 5.43 1.49 -12.58
N LEU A 124 4.68 1.26 -11.50
CA LEU A 124 3.97 0.00 -11.28
C LEU A 124 2.92 -0.25 -12.37
N ALA A 125 2.11 0.75 -12.71
CA ALA A 125 1.09 0.63 -13.75
C ALA A 125 1.68 0.29 -15.12
N GLU A 126 2.86 0.82 -15.46
CA GLU A 126 3.54 0.53 -16.72
C GLU A 126 3.94 -0.93 -16.87
N LEU A 127 4.22 -1.64 -15.76
CA LEU A 127 4.43 -3.08 -15.82
C LEU A 127 3.17 -3.77 -16.37
N LEU A 128 1.98 -3.30 -16.03
CA LEU A 128 0.70 -3.83 -16.54
C LEU A 128 0.36 -3.34 -17.95
N GLY A 129 1.25 -2.59 -18.62
CA GLY A 129 0.97 -1.94 -19.90
C GLY A 129 0.02 -0.75 -19.77
N VAL A 130 -0.18 -0.22 -18.56
CA VAL A 130 -1.06 0.91 -18.29
C VAL A 130 -0.25 2.19 -18.14
N ARG A 131 -0.66 3.24 -18.86
CA ARG A 131 -0.14 4.60 -18.68
C ARG A 131 -1.28 5.51 -18.27
N PHE A 132 -1.14 6.20 -17.13
CA PHE A 132 -2.05 7.28 -16.80
C PHE A 132 -1.74 8.46 -17.74
N GLY A 133 -2.79 9.12 -18.24
CA GLY A 133 -2.64 10.32 -19.07
C GLY A 133 -1.89 11.42 -18.31
N LYS A 134 -1.19 12.27 -19.07
CA LYS A 134 -0.59 13.50 -18.53
C LYS A 134 -1.67 14.52 -18.21
#